data_AF-A0A7C3T7D9-F1
#
_entry.id   AF-A0A7C3T7D9-F1
#
_cell.length_a   1.000
_cell.length_b   1.000
_cell.length_c   1.000
_cell.angle_alpha   90.00
_cell.angle_beta   90.00
_cell.angle_gamma   90.00
#
_symmetry.space_group_name_H-M   'P 1'
#
loop_
_entity.id
_entity.type
_entity.pdbx_description
1 polymer ?
#
loop_
_entity_poly.entity_id
_entity_poly.type
_entity_poly.pdbx_seq_one_letter_code
_entity_poly.pdbx_strand_id
1 'polypeptide(L)'
;MEREKPLRLAEDLIAALRESSRYHGYKDPKAPAFLEYSLWRYVDLRDPDADRGNSSKSPIKRHVQAPEINCDYGAFFSEEFARQIGVRDPKNRSRFLRLDELVEMGYVHEVWFTAAADGIFRCLECVELKPVYDERFRRIPGKYVQAGNGGDPDQKWTGRSVRINCLNHDRGVGCGLENLGHALEGMAHSKAIPYFTKYFHEYAGFDLDKRYGLPISSFYPLWGEGKGISYPDPGTAVATDGEQTWRIENYVAAGGNVHFPPNARRHYDQSNMEPVLSTIEDWRVGSGPGGKDLAKPWTAAVLQRYEKLAPDCMGKWLVYWRQNMPGYKNRAKDDEGKPMKNWWVFLFY
;
A
#
# COMPACT_ATOMS: atom_id res chain seq x y z
N MET A 1 18.74 -13.74 17.45
CA MET A 1 18.66 -12.93 16.22
C MET A 1 17.46 -13.29 15.36
N GLU A 2 17.30 -14.54 14.91
CA GLU A 2 16.16 -14.93 14.06
C GLU A 2 14.81 -14.89 14.79
N ARG A 3 14.79 -15.25 16.08
CA ARG A 3 13.55 -15.21 16.89
C ARG A 3 13.00 -13.80 17.17
N GLU A 4 13.80 -12.76 17.02
CA GLU A 4 13.34 -11.37 17.23
C GLU A 4 12.96 -10.69 15.91
N LYS A 5 13.26 -11.31 14.77
CA LYS A 5 13.06 -10.72 13.45
C LYS A 5 11.63 -10.25 13.20
N PRO A 6 10.56 -11.00 13.56
CA PRO A 6 9.19 -10.52 13.35
C PRO A 6 8.87 -9.22 14.09
N LEU A 7 9.34 -9.10 15.34
CA LEU A 7 9.13 -7.88 16.13
C LEU A 7 9.89 -6.70 15.53
N ARG A 8 11.15 -6.93 15.12
CA ARG A 8 11.97 -5.92 14.44
C ARG A 8 11.34 -5.46 13.12
N LEU A 9 10.83 -6.37 12.31
CA LEU A 9 10.11 -6.03 11.08
C LEU A 9 8.88 -5.15 11.35
N ALA A 10 8.15 -5.43 12.44
CA ALA A 10 7.02 -4.59 12.84
C ALA A 10 7.48 -3.19 13.29
N GLU A 11 8.54 -3.09 14.09
CA GLU A 11 9.13 -1.81 14.53
C GLU A 11 9.65 -0.99 13.35
N ASP A 12 10.37 -1.63 12.42
CA ASP A 12 10.88 -1.00 11.20
C ASP A 12 9.71 -0.51 10.32
N LEU A 13 8.63 -1.29 10.20
CA LEU A 13 7.43 -0.88 9.46
C LEU A 13 6.72 0.30 10.10
N ILE A 14 6.61 0.33 11.43
CA ILE A 14 6.07 1.47 12.17
C ILE A 14 6.91 2.72 11.88
N ALA A 15 8.23 2.62 11.96
CA ALA A 15 9.14 3.73 11.69
C ALA A 15 9.01 4.22 10.23
N ALA A 16 8.94 3.30 9.27
CA ALA A 16 8.83 3.63 7.87
C ALA A 16 7.46 4.26 7.51
N LEU A 17 6.36 3.79 8.11
CA LEU A 17 5.03 4.40 7.94
C LEU A 17 4.95 5.78 8.59
N ARG A 18 5.56 5.95 9.77
CA ARG A 18 5.70 7.27 10.42
C ARG A 18 6.38 8.25 9.48
N GLU A 19 7.54 7.88 8.93
CA GLU A 19 8.28 8.73 7.98
C GLU A 19 7.49 8.98 6.70
N SER A 20 6.91 7.94 6.11
CA SER A 20 6.06 8.03 4.91
C SER A 20 4.94 9.06 5.07
N SER A 21 4.40 9.19 6.29
CA SER A 21 3.27 10.07 6.61
C SER A 21 3.59 11.56 6.79
N ARG A 22 4.86 11.95 6.64
CA ARG A 22 5.29 13.35 6.70
C ARG A 22 5.13 14.00 5.34
N TYR A 23 4.07 14.77 5.14
CA TYR A 23 3.83 15.46 3.87
C TYR A 23 5.02 16.39 3.53
N HIS A 24 5.68 16.10 2.40
CA HIS A 24 6.95 16.70 1.97
C HIS A 24 8.04 16.71 3.06
N GLY A 25 8.11 15.67 3.91
CA GLY A 25 9.10 15.57 4.99
C GLY A 25 10.55 15.64 4.50
N TYR A 26 10.80 15.25 3.25
CA TYR A 26 12.09 15.40 2.60
C TYR A 26 12.53 16.87 2.38
N LYS A 27 11.58 17.80 2.26
CA LYS A 27 11.84 19.25 2.15
C LYS A 27 11.78 19.95 3.50
N ASP A 28 10.85 19.53 4.35
CA ASP A 28 10.68 20.08 5.70
C ASP A 28 10.90 18.99 6.77
N PRO A 29 12.12 18.89 7.34
CA PRO A 29 12.41 17.95 8.43
C PRO A 29 11.59 18.18 9.72
N LYS A 30 10.82 19.27 9.81
CA LYS A 30 9.89 19.55 10.91
C LYS A 30 8.44 19.20 10.58
N ALA A 31 8.13 18.80 9.34
CA ALA A 31 6.79 18.39 8.95
C ALA A 31 6.31 17.23 9.83
N PRO A 32 5.20 17.34 10.57
CA PRO A 32 4.79 16.30 11.49
C PRO A 32 4.42 15.01 10.76
N ALA A 33 4.73 13.87 11.36
CA ALA A 33 4.14 12.59 10.95
C ALA A 33 2.64 12.62 11.26
N PHE A 34 1.84 12.02 10.38
CA PHE A 34 0.40 11.85 10.64
C PHE A 34 0.10 10.48 11.23
N LEU A 35 0.85 9.44 10.87
CA LEU A 35 0.69 8.10 11.39
C LEU A 35 1.63 7.85 12.58
N GLU A 36 1.06 7.28 13.62
CA GLU A 36 1.70 6.97 14.90
C GLU A 36 1.24 5.57 15.34
N TYR A 37 1.72 4.53 14.65
CA TYR A 37 1.35 3.15 14.98
C TYR A 37 1.99 2.74 16.31
N SER A 38 1.24 1.94 17.09
CA SER A 38 1.74 1.30 18.29
C SER A 38 1.42 -0.19 18.27
N LEU A 39 2.38 -1.04 18.65
CA LEU A 39 2.13 -2.46 18.83
C LEU A 39 1.41 -2.70 20.16
N TRP A 40 0.13 -3.04 20.10
CA TRP A 40 -0.63 -3.40 21.30
C TRP A 40 -0.33 -4.82 21.78
N ARG A 41 -0.17 -5.77 20.86
CA ARG A 41 0.05 -7.18 21.20
C ARG A 41 0.88 -7.91 20.14
N TYR A 42 1.84 -8.69 20.62
CA TYR A 42 2.61 -9.64 19.83
C TYR A 42 2.16 -11.06 20.16
N VAL A 43 1.92 -11.88 19.14
CA VAL A 43 1.51 -13.29 19.29
C VAL A 43 2.58 -14.16 18.62
N ASP A 44 3.29 -14.94 19.43
CA ASP A 44 4.29 -15.87 18.93
C ASP A 44 3.64 -17.21 18.55
N LEU A 45 3.44 -17.41 17.26
CA LEU A 45 2.83 -18.63 16.74
C LEU A 45 3.85 -19.77 16.54
N ARG A 46 5.16 -19.53 16.66
CA ARG A 46 6.17 -20.54 16.28
C ARG A 46 6.01 -21.85 17.06
N ASP A 47 6.36 -22.94 16.39
CA ASP A 47 6.45 -24.24 17.02
C ASP A 47 7.72 -24.29 17.89
N PRO A 48 7.66 -24.76 19.15
CA PRO A 48 8.81 -24.73 20.07
C PRO A 48 10.06 -25.40 19.51
N ASP A 49 9.87 -26.50 18.76
CA ASP A 49 10.91 -27.38 18.26
C ASP A 49 11.26 -27.12 16.78
N ALA A 50 10.59 -26.17 16.12
CA ALA A 50 10.89 -25.79 14.75
C ALA A 50 11.85 -24.58 14.73
N ASP A 51 12.93 -24.71 13.95
CA ASP A 51 13.90 -23.65 13.71
C ASP A 51 13.60 -22.85 12.43
N ARG A 52 12.77 -23.39 11.52
CA ARG A 52 12.44 -22.79 10.22
C ARG A 52 11.02 -23.11 9.75
N GLY A 53 10.57 -22.31 8.78
CA GLY A 53 9.29 -22.51 8.10
C GLY A 53 8.10 -21.89 8.83
N ASN A 54 6.91 -22.08 8.26
CA ASN A 54 5.67 -21.58 8.84
C ASN A 54 5.15 -22.49 9.97
N SER A 55 4.50 -21.88 10.95
CA SER A 55 3.97 -22.56 12.14
C SER A 55 2.86 -23.57 11.81
N SER A 56 2.82 -24.69 12.53
CA SER A 56 1.68 -25.61 12.56
C SER A 56 0.35 -24.98 13.02
N LYS A 57 0.44 -23.83 13.71
CA LYS A 57 -0.68 -23.02 14.20
C LYS A 57 -1.13 -21.95 13.20
N SER A 58 -0.47 -21.82 12.05
CA SER A 58 -0.87 -20.88 11.01
C SER A 58 -2.26 -21.26 10.47
N PRO A 59 -3.19 -20.30 10.32
CA PRO A 59 -4.53 -20.59 9.80
C PRO A 59 -4.47 -21.02 8.32
N ILE A 60 -4.73 -22.30 8.02
CA ILE A 60 -4.63 -22.86 6.67
C ILE A 60 -5.92 -23.56 6.19
N LYS A 61 -6.29 -23.30 4.93
CA LYS A 61 -7.30 -24.05 4.19
C LYS A 61 -6.69 -25.35 3.66
N ARG A 62 -6.75 -26.44 4.45
CA ARG A 62 -6.07 -27.72 4.14
C ARG A 62 -6.50 -28.38 2.82
N HIS A 63 -7.67 -28.04 2.30
CA HIS A 63 -8.19 -28.57 1.04
C HIS A 63 -7.62 -27.85 -0.20
N VAL A 64 -7.02 -26.67 -0.02
CA VAL A 64 -6.47 -25.85 -1.10
C VAL A 64 -5.06 -26.33 -1.46
N GLN A 65 -4.87 -26.69 -2.73
CA GLN A 65 -3.61 -27.22 -3.24
C GLN A 65 -2.71 -26.12 -3.79
N ALA A 66 -1.41 -26.37 -3.86
CA ALA A 66 -0.49 -25.46 -4.55
C ALA A 66 -0.84 -25.39 -6.05
N PRO A 67 -0.71 -24.22 -6.70
CA PRO A 67 -0.11 -22.98 -6.20
C PRO A 67 -1.10 -22.01 -5.52
N GLU A 68 -2.36 -22.40 -5.30
CA GLU A 68 -3.42 -21.51 -4.80
C GLU A 68 -3.16 -21.01 -3.36
N ILE A 69 -3.63 -19.80 -3.06
CA ILE A 69 -3.55 -19.18 -1.73
C ILE A 69 -4.32 -20.03 -0.72
N ASN A 70 -3.61 -20.57 0.28
CA ASN A 70 -4.19 -21.43 1.30
C ASN A 70 -4.24 -20.79 2.70
N CYS A 71 -3.80 -19.54 2.88
CA CYS A 71 -4.05 -18.79 4.10
C CYS A 71 -5.56 -18.68 4.36
N ASP A 72 -6.01 -19.03 5.56
CA ASP A 72 -7.40 -18.91 5.98
C ASP A 72 -7.61 -17.57 6.72
N TYR A 73 -8.01 -16.54 5.98
CA TYR A 73 -8.24 -15.22 6.56
C TYR A 73 -9.46 -15.16 7.50
N GLY A 74 -10.42 -16.10 7.36
CA GLY A 74 -11.56 -16.22 8.26
C GLY A 74 -11.19 -16.81 9.61
N ALA A 75 -10.26 -17.77 9.63
CA ALA A 75 -9.82 -18.45 10.85
C ALA A 75 -9.07 -17.55 11.84
N PHE A 76 -8.52 -16.40 11.42
CA PHE A 76 -8.02 -15.37 12.37
C PHE A 76 -9.11 -14.87 13.33
N PHE A 77 -10.38 -14.97 12.94
CA PHE A 77 -11.54 -14.57 13.73
C PHE A 77 -12.19 -15.74 14.47
N SER A 78 -11.54 -16.90 14.56
CA SER A 78 -12.07 -18.10 15.22
C SER A 78 -11.81 -18.12 16.73
N GLU A 79 -12.58 -18.95 17.45
CA GLU A 79 -12.33 -19.26 18.87
C GLU A 79 -10.98 -19.98 19.08
N GLU A 80 -10.53 -20.76 18.10
CA GLU A 80 -9.23 -21.43 18.15
C GLU A 80 -8.11 -20.41 18.13
N PHE A 81 -8.16 -19.45 17.19
CA PHE A 81 -7.15 -18.41 17.09
C PHE A 81 -7.21 -17.42 18.26
N ALA A 82 -8.39 -17.18 18.83
CA ALA A 82 -8.55 -16.39 20.05
C ALA A 82 -7.70 -16.91 21.22
N ARG A 83 -7.50 -18.24 21.31
CA ARG A 83 -6.61 -18.86 22.32
C ARG A 83 -5.15 -18.50 22.10
N GLN A 84 -4.72 -18.39 20.84
CA GLN A 84 -3.36 -17.94 20.49
C GLN A 84 -3.19 -16.46 20.82
N ILE A 85 -4.21 -15.63 20.55
CA ILE A 85 -4.21 -14.23 20.95
C ILE A 85 -4.09 -14.17 22.47
N GLY A 86 -4.95 -14.85 23.24
CA GLY A 86 -4.79 -15.03 24.68
C GLY A 86 -5.34 -13.88 25.54
N VAL A 87 -6.31 -13.11 25.03
CA VAL A 87 -7.03 -12.08 25.81
C VAL A 87 -8.27 -12.70 26.42
N ARG A 88 -8.38 -12.79 27.75
CA ARG A 88 -9.59 -13.32 28.40
C ARG A 88 -10.73 -12.32 28.33
N ASP A 89 -11.95 -12.82 28.10
CA ASP A 89 -13.15 -11.99 28.17
C ASP A 89 -13.38 -11.56 29.64
N PRO A 90 -13.46 -10.25 29.94
CA PRO A 90 -13.71 -9.76 31.30
C PRO A 90 -15.08 -10.16 31.84
N LYS A 91 -16.07 -10.43 30.97
CA LYS A 91 -17.42 -10.88 31.34
C LYS A 91 -17.52 -12.39 31.50
N ASN A 92 -16.63 -13.15 30.85
CA ASN A 92 -16.57 -14.59 30.96
C ASN A 92 -15.12 -15.11 30.87
N ARG A 93 -14.47 -15.26 32.02
CA ARG A 93 -13.05 -15.63 32.10
C ARG A 93 -12.70 -17.03 31.56
N SER A 94 -13.69 -17.87 31.29
CA SER A 94 -13.51 -19.21 30.70
C SER A 94 -13.20 -19.20 29.19
N ARG A 95 -13.51 -18.09 28.49
CA ARG A 95 -13.23 -17.91 27.06
C ARG A 95 -12.17 -16.82 26.80
N PHE A 96 -11.68 -16.80 25.57
CA PHE A 96 -10.84 -15.73 25.04
C PHE A 96 -11.65 -14.86 24.07
N LEU A 97 -11.34 -13.57 24.00
CA LEU A 97 -11.91 -12.66 23.01
C LEU A 97 -11.34 -12.98 21.63
N ARG A 98 -12.23 -13.13 20.66
CA ARG A 98 -11.88 -13.28 19.24
C ARG A 98 -11.41 -11.95 18.65
N LEU A 99 -10.75 -12.03 17.50
CA LEU A 99 -10.23 -10.84 16.81
C LEU A 99 -11.33 -9.81 16.47
N ASP A 100 -12.52 -10.26 16.06
CA ASP A 100 -13.65 -9.36 15.77
C ASP A 100 -14.12 -8.60 17.01
N GLU A 101 -14.10 -9.26 18.18
CA GLU A 101 -14.44 -8.63 19.46
C GLU A 101 -13.37 -7.60 19.86
N LEU A 102 -12.10 -7.90 19.65
CA LEU A 102 -10.99 -6.98 19.93
C LEU A 102 -10.98 -5.77 19.01
N VAL A 103 -11.34 -5.95 17.74
CA VAL A 103 -11.56 -4.87 16.78
C VAL A 103 -12.74 -3.99 17.22
N GLU A 104 -13.85 -4.61 17.60
CA GLU A 104 -15.05 -3.88 18.04
C GLU A 104 -14.77 -3.02 19.28
N MET A 105 -14.01 -3.56 20.24
CA MET A 105 -13.58 -2.88 21.46
C MET A 105 -12.49 -1.82 21.23
N GLY A 106 -11.95 -1.68 20.01
CA GLY A 106 -10.94 -0.68 19.67
C GLY A 106 -9.51 -1.02 20.11
N TYR A 107 -9.24 -2.28 20.47
CA TYR A 107 -7.87 -2.73 20.78
C TYR A 107 -7.05 -2.99 19.52
N VAL A 108 -7.69 -3.45 18.46
CA VAL A 108 -7.04 -3.83 17.19
C VAL A 108 -7.64 -3.01 16.04
N HIS A 109 -6.77 -2.33 15.31
CA HIS A 109 -7.15 -1.57 14.09
C HIS A 109 -6.62 -2.24 12.82
N GLU A 110 -5.55 -3.02 12.94
CA GLU A 110 -4.88 -3.70 11.85
C GLU A 110 -4.13 -4.92 12.38
N VAL A 111 -3.97 -5.94 11.54
CA VAL A 111 -3.20 -7.16 11.87
C VAL A 111 -2.04 -7.29 10.91
N TRP A 112 -0.83 -7.44 11.46
CA TRP A 112 0.35 -7.82 10.69
C TRP A 112 0.81 -9.19 11.16
N PHE A 113 1.10 -10.07 10.23
CA PHE A 113 1.72 -11.37 10.54
C PHE A 113 2.91 -11.60 9.62
N THR A 114 3.88 -12.38 10.09
CA THR A 114 5.04 -12.75 9.28
C THR A 114 4.90 -14.17 8.77
N ALA A 115 5.22 -14.40 7.50
CA ALA A 115 5.25 -15.74 6.89
C ALA A 115 6.57 -15.98 6.16
N ALA A 116 7.07 -17.21 6.22
CA ALA A 116 8.24 -17.64 5.45
C ALA A 116 7.81 -17.97 4.01
N ALA A 117 8.67 -17.66 3.03
CA ALA A 117 8.38 -17.90 1.61
C ALA A 117 8.73 -19.35 1.18
N ASP A 118 8.28 -20.34 1.95
CA ASP A 118 8.58 -21.76 1.73
C ASP A 118 7.62 -22.48 0.76
N GLY A 119 6.57 -21.78 0.30
CA GLY A 119 5.55 -22.32 -0.59
C GLY A 119 4.51 -23.23 0.10
N ILE A 120 4.66 -23.53 1.39
CA ILE A 120 3.72 -24.34 2.18
C ILE A 120 2.57 -23.46 2.67
N PHE A 121 2.90 -22.30 3.24
CA PHE A 121 1.93 -21.27 3.60
C PHE A 121 1.95 -20.16 2.56
N ARG A 122 0.81 -19.97 1.88
CA ARG A 122 0.67 -19.04 0.77
C ARG A 122 -0.39 -18.01 1.14
N CYS A 123 0.04 -16.79 1.40
CA CYS A 123 -0.79 -15.65 1.77
C CYS A 123 -0.95 -14.69 0.58
N LEU A 124 -2.06 -13.96 0.55
CA LEU A 124 -2.10 -12.68 -0.15
C LEU A 124 -1.24 -11.67 0.61
N GLU A 125 -0.60 -10.77 -0.13
CA GLU A 125 0.22 -9.71 0.43
C GLU A 125 -0.54 -8.86 1.45
N CYS A 126 -1.77 -8.47 1.10
CA CYS A 126 -2.62 -7.67 1.96
C CYS A 126 -4.10 -7.87 1.58
N VAL A 127 -4.93 -8.19 2.57
CA VAL A 127 -6.39 -8.20 2.41
C VAL A 127 -7.02 -7.13 3.28
N GLU A 128 -8.11 -6.55 2.80
CA GLU A 128 -8.86 -5.53 3.55
C GLU A 128 -10.32 -5.57 3.14
N LEU A 129 -11.22 -5.76 4.10
CA LEU A 129 -12.62 -5.39 3.90
C LEU A 129 -12.82 -3.95 4.33
N LYS A 130 -13.39 -3.13 3.44
CA LYS A 130 -13.62 -1.69 3.66
C LYS A 130 -15.07 -1.32 3.38
N PRO A 131 -15.72 -0.47 4.20
CA PRO A 131 -17.07 -0.01 3.89
C PRO A 131 -17.06 0.90 2.66
N VAL A 132 -18.18 0.92 1.94
CA VAL A 132 -18.32 1.78 0.75
C VAL A 132 -18.97 3.11 1.13
N TYR A 133 -18.49 4.19 0.54
CA TYR A 133 -18.98 5.55 0.72
C TYR A 133 -19.55 6.11 -0.58
N ASP A 134 -20.43 7.10 -0.47
CA ASP A 134 -20.85 7.93 -1.59
C ASP A 134 -19.95 9.15 -1.79
N GLU A 135 -20.21 9.95 -2.82
CA GLU A 135 -19.48 11.19 -3.15
C GLU A 135 -19.51 12.25 -2.03
N ARG A 136 -20.41 12.12 -1.05
CA ARG A 136 -20.53 13.02 0.10
C ARG A 136 -19.89 12.43 1.35
N PHE A 137 -19.07 11.38 1.21
CA PHE A 137 -18.46 10.62 2.31
C PHE A 137 -19.48 10.03 3.28
N ARG A 138 -20.70 9.76 2.84
CA ARG A 138 -21.68 9.01 3.64
C ARG A 138 -21.47 7.54 3.40
N ARG A 139 -21.26 6.79 4.48
CA ARG A 139 -21.20 5.33 4.41
C ARG A 139 -22.51 4.78 3.86
N ILE A 140 -22.44 3.93 2.85
CA ILE A 140 -23.58 3.22 2.28
C ILE A 140 -23.93 2.05 3.22
N PRO A 141 -25.11 2.04 3.86
CA PRO A 141 -25.47 1.01 4.82
C PRO A 141 -25.37 -0.40 4.23
N GLY A 142 -24.73 -1.32 4.98
CA GLY A 142 -24.59 -2.73 4.59
C GLY A 142 -23.61 -3.00 3.44
N LYS A 143 -23.02 -1.97 2.81
CA LYS A 143 -22.12 -2.16 1.66
C LYS A 143 -20.65 -2.10 2.08
N TYR A 144 -19.89 -3.09 1.66
CA TYR A 144 -18.43 -3.20 1.83
C TYR A 144 -17.82 -3.93 0.63
N VAL A 145 -16.51 -3.79 0.44
CA VAL A 145 -15.75 -4.39 -0.66
C VAL A 145 -14.40 -4.90 -0.17
N GLN A 146 -13.80 -5.82 -0.93
CA GLN A 146 -12.37 -6.13 -0.81
C GLN A 146 -11.57 -4.98 -1.42
N ALA A 147 -10.72 -4.36 -0.62
CA ALA A 147 -9.93 -3.17 -0.93
C ALA A 147 -8.41 -3.39 -0.79
N GLY A 148 -7.97 -4.61 -0.47
CA GLY A 148 -6.56 -4.97 -0.39
C GLY A 148 -5.92 -5.27 -1.76
N ASN A 149 -4.70 -5.81 -1.74
CA ASN A 149 -4.04 -6.38 -2.91
C ASN A 149 -4.47 -7.84 -3.10
N GLY A 150 -5.72 -8.01 -3.53
CA GLY A 150 -6.42 -9.28 -3.54
C GLY A 150 -7.60 -9.26 -2.57
N GLY A 151 -8.15 -10.43 -2.29
CA GLY A 151 -9.24 -10.59 -1.35
C GLY A 151 -9.53 -12.05 -1.07
N ASP A 152 -10.01 -12.32 0.13
CA ASP A 152 -10.49 -13.65 0.51
C ASP A 152 -11.99 -13.52 0.88
N PRO A 153 -12.90 -14.24 0.20
CA PRO A 153 -14.32 -14.24 0.58
C PRO A 153 -14.56 -14.72 2.02
N ASP A 154 -13.63 -15.48 2.61
CA ASP A 154 -13.75 -15.99 3.98
C ASP A 154 -13.32 -14.96 5.05
N GLN A 155 -12.70 -13.84 4.64
CA GLN A 155 -12.38 -12.78 5.59
C GLN A 155 -13.66 -12.25 6.25
N LYS A 156 -13.69 -12.25 7.58
CA LYS A 156 -14.87 -11.80 8.33
C LYS A 156 -15.05 -10.29 8.22
N TRP A 157 -16.23 -9.86 7.78
CA TRP A 157 -16.64 -8.46 7.92
C TRP A 157 -16.96 -8.13 9.38
N THR A 158 -16.26 -7.15 9.94
CA THR A 158 -16.41 -6.71 11.35
C THR A 158 -17.27 -5.46 11.50
N GLY A 159 -17.85 -4.96 10.42
CA GLY A 159 -18.59 -3.69 10.42
C GLY A 159 -17.72 -2.45 10.29
N ARG A 160 -16.39 -2.59 10.20
CA ARG A 160 -15.41 -1.51 9.98
C ARG A 160 -14.20 -2.02 9.18
N SER A 161 -13.37 -1.11 8.69
CA SER A 161 -12.12 -1.48 8.01
C SER A 161 -11.23 -2.33 8.90
N VAL A 162 -10.81 -3.49 8.40
CA VAL A 162 -9.75 -4.31 9.01
C VAL A 162 -8.85 -4.80 7.90
N ARG A 163 -7.60 -4.34 7.95
CA ARG A 163 -6.54 -4.78 7.05
C ARG A 163 -5.70 -5.86 7.72
N ILE A 164 -5.34 -6.88 6.96
CA ILE A 164 -4.47 -7.99 7.38
C ILE A 164 -3.31 -8.06 6.38
N ASN A 165 -2.11 -7.69 6.85
CA ASN A 165 -0.90 -7.56 6.03
C ASN A 165 0.07 -8.72 6.29
N CYS A 166 0.53 -9.38 5.23
CA CYS A 166 1.50 -10.47 5.28
C CYS A 166 2.91 -9.92 5.07
N LEU A 167 3.76 -9.94 6.10
CA LEU A 167 5.16 -9.55 6.00
C LEU A 167 6.01 -10.77 5.63
N ASN A 168 6.72 -10.70 4.51
CA ASN A 168 7.63 -11.77 4.12
C ASN A 168 8.82 -11.82 5.09
N HIS A 169 8.94 -12.93 5.82
CA HIS A 169 9.99 -13.14 6.81
C HIS A 169 11.39 -13.05 6.21
N ASP A 170 11.56 -13.40 4.93
CA ASP A 170 12.86 -13.47 4.25
C ASP A 170 13.27 -12.14 3.61
N ARG A 171 12.41 -11.12 3.72
CA ARG A 171 12.61 -9.78 3.16
C ARG A 171 12.69 -8.71 4.25
N GLY A 172 12.97 -7.48 3.83
CA GLY A 172 12.93 -6.29 4.67
C GLY A 172 11.58 -5.59 4.62
N VAL A 173 11.53 -4.45 5.32
CA VAL A 173 10.32 -3.64 5.47
C VAL A 173 9.83 -3.03 4.14
N GLY A 174 10.71 -2.89 3.15
CA GLY A 174 10.35 -2.34 1.85
C GLY A 174 9.27 -3.15 1.14
N CYS A 175 9.29 -4.48 1.24
CA CYS A 175 8.21 -5.30 0.69
C CYS A 175 6.90 -5.15 1.50
N GLY A 176 7.00 -4.96 2.82
CA GLY A 176 5.82 -4.63 3.65
C GLY A 176 5.19 -3.29 3.25
N LEU A 177 6.01 -2.28 2.91
CA LEU A 177 5.53 -1.03 2.33
C LEU A 177 4.92 -1.24 0.95
N GLU A 178 5.44 -2.16 0.14
CA GLU A 178 4.90 -2.50 -1.18
C GLU A 178 3.49 -3.08 -1.09
N ASN A 179 3.28 -4.05 -0.21
CA ASN A 179 1.95 -4.61 0.07
C ASN A 179 0.94 -3.52 0.45
N LEU A 180 1.35 -2.58 1.32
CA LEU A 180 0.51 -1.45 1.74
C LEU A 180 0.34 -0.41 0.61
N GLY A 181 1.22 -0.42 -0.38
CA GLY A 181 1.11 0.39 -1.58
C GLY A 181 -0.01 -0.16 -2.45
N HIS A 182 0.04 -1.47 -2.70
CA HIS A 182 -1.03 -2.15 -3.41
C HIS A 182 -2.37 -2.10 -2.69
N ALA A 183 -2.39 -2.03 -1.36
CA ALA A 183 -3.64 -1.77 -0.62
C ALA A 183 -4.23 -0.38 -0.92
N LEU A 184 -3.41 0.65 -1.14
CA LEU A 184 -3.91 1.96 -1.60
C LEU A 184 -4.49 1.87 -3.02
N GLU A 185 -3.82 1.14 -3.92
CA GLU A 185 -4.32 0.89 -5.27
C GLU A 185 -5.64 0.10 -5.24
N GLY A 186 -5.71 -0.99 -4.48
CA GLY A 186 -6.91 -1.81 -4.27
C GLY A 186 -8.08 -1.00 -3.72
N MET A 187 -7.83 -0.08 -2.79
CA MET A 187 -8.84 0.86 -2.28
C MET A 187 -9.37 1.77 -3.39
N ALA A 188 -8.49 2.28 -4.26
CA ALA A 188 -8.91 3.10 -5.39
C ALA A 188 -9.69 2.27 -6.43
N HIS A 189 -9.20 1.08 -6.79
CA HIS A 189 -9.82 0.22 -7.81
C HIS A 189 -11.16 -0.37 -7.39
N SER A 190 -11.32 -0.70 -6.11
CA SER A 190 -12.59 -1.18 -5.53
C SER A 190 -13.67 -0.10 -5.44
N LYS A 191 -13.30 1.17 -5.60
CA LYS A 191 -14.19 2.34 -5.48
C LYS A 191 -14.86 2.43 -4.11
N ALA A 192 -14.18 1.95 -3.07
CA ALA A 192 -14.68 2.05 -1.70
C ALA A 192 -14.96 3.50 -1.29
N ILE A 193 -14.10 4.43 -1.72
CA ILE A 193 -14.23 5.87 -1.47
C ILE A 193 -14.12 6.60 -2.81
N PRO A 194 -15.23 6.99 -3.45
CA PRO A 194 -15.22 7.59 -4.79
C PRO A 194 -14.31 8.81 -4.93
N TYR A 195 -14.31 9.69 -3.92
CA TYR A 195 -13.38 10.83 -3.84
C TYR A 195 -11.92 10.39 -3.96
N PHE A 196 -11.51 9.38 -3.18
CA PHE A 196 -10.13 8.88 -3.21
C PHE A 196 -9.81 8.25 -4.57
N THR A 197 -10.69 7.39 -5.10
CA THR A 197 -10.49 6.75 -6.42
C THR A 197 -10.19 7.77 -7.51
N LYS A 198 -11.01 8.81 -7.62
CA LYS A 198 -10.88 9.82 -8.68
C LYS A 198 -9.49 10.44 -8.68
N TYR A 199 -9.07 10.96 -7.53
CA TYR A 199 -7.83 11.72 -7.42
C TYR A 199 -6.60 10.82 -7.32
N PHE A 200 -6.73 9.63 -6.75
CA PHE A 200 -5.65 8.65 -6.71
C PHE A 200 -5.33 8.12 -8.11
N HIS A 201 -6.32 7.92 -8.99
CA HIS A 201 -6.05 7.52 -10.39
C HIS A 201 -5.22 8.55 -11.14
N GLU A 202 -5.53 9.84 -10.98
CA GLU A 202 -4.77 10.94 -11.55
C GLU A 202 -3.34 10.98 -10.97
N TYR A 203 -3.21 10.95 -9.64
CA TYR A 203 -1.92 10.93 -8.94
C TYR A 203 -1.06 9.74 -9.39
N ALA A 204 -1.66 8.55 -9.46
CA ALA A 204 -0.92 7.31 -9.65
C ALA A 204 -0.67 6.93 -11.13
N GLY A 205 -1.20 7.68 -12.09
CA GLY A 205 -1.01 7.32 -13.50
C GLY A 205 -1.92 6.21 -14.00
N PHE A 206 -3.13 6.08 -13.44
CA PHE A 206 -4.16 5.11 -13.86
C PHE A 206 -5.22 5.69 -14.82
N ASP A 207 -4.88 6.78 -15.49
CA ASP A 207 -5.73 7.53 -16.41
C ASP A 207 -4.97 7.99 -17.67
N LEU A 208 -3.93 7.24 -18.10
CA LEU A 208 -3.16 7.56 -19.31
C LEU A 208 -4.02 7.55 -20.58
N ASP A 209 -5.06 6.74 -20.62
CA ASP A 209 -6.08 6.70 -21.66
C ASP A 209 -6.83 8.04 -21.76
N LYS A 210 -7.13 8.65 -20.62
CA LYS A 210 -7.83 9.94 -20.55
C LYS A 210 -6.90 11.12 -20.77
N ARG A 211 -5.69 11.08 -20.19
CA ARG A 211 -4.73 12.19 -20.25
C ARG A 211 -4.01 12.28 -21.59
N TYR A 212 -3.71 11.14 -22.20
CA TYR A 212 -2.86 11.06 -23.40
C TYR A 212 -3.50 10.28 -24.56
N GLY A 213 -4.74 9.80 -24.42
CA GLY A 213 -5.44 9.08 -25.48
C GLY A 213 -4.87 7.68 -25.77
N LEU A 214 -4.16 7.08 -24.81
CA LEU A 214 -3.58 5.74 -24.95
C LEU A 214 -4.64 4.63 -24.89
N PRO A 215 -4.40 3.46 -25.50
CA PRO A 215 -5.28 2.29 -25.35
C PRO A 215 -5.12 1.58 -23.99
N ILE A 216 -4.21 2.05 -23.14
CA ILE A 216 -3.94 1.54 -21.80
C ILE A 216 -4.12 2.66 -20.79
N SER A 217 -4.71 2.36 -19.63
CA SER A 217 -4.92 3.34 -18.57
C SER A 217 -3.68 3.58 -17.71
N SER A 218 -2.68 2.70 -17.76
CA SER A 218 -1.41 2.82 -17.05
C SER A 218 -0.33 1.98 -17.72
N PHE A 219 0.92 2.15 -17.31
CA PHE A 219 2.02 1.29 -17.74
C PHE A 219 2.09 -0.07 -17.04
N TYR A 220 1.15 -0.37 -16.13
CA TYR A 220 1.10 -1.64 -15.38
C TYR A 220 1.03 -2.92 -16.26
N PRO A 221 0.40 -2.91 -17.46
CA PRO A 221 0.42 -4.06 -18.36
C PRO A 221 1.78 -4.30 -19.06
N LEU A 222 2.74 -3.38 -18.93
CA LEU A 222 4.05 -3.44 -19.57
C LEU A 222 5.04 -4.32 -18.78
N TRP A 223 4.61 -5.53 -18.47
CA TRP A 223 5.39 -6.56 -17.79
C TRP A 223 5.94 -7.60 -18.77
N GLY A 224 7.22 -7.96 -18.61
CA GLY A 224 7.86 -9.05 -19.35
C GLY A 224 8.71 -8.62 -20.53
N GLU A 225 9.14 -9.60 -21.32
CA GLU A 225 10.01 -9.39 -22.48
C GLU A 225 9.30 -8.59 -23.59
N GLY A 226 10.05 -7.70 -24.26
CA GLY A 226 9.50 -6.85 -25.32
C GLY A 226 8.54 -5.76 -24.83
N LYS A 227 8.41 -5.55 -23.53
CA LYS A 227 7.59 -4.48 -22.95
C LYS A 227 8.42 -3.51 -22.12
N GLY A 228 8.04 -2.24 -22.14
CA GLY A 228 8.69 -1.22 -21.32
C GLY A 228 8.46 0.20 -21.82
N ILE A 229 9.20 1.12 -21.21
CA ILE A 229 9.14 2.54 -21.50
C ILE A 229 10.56 3.05 -21.73
N SER A 230 10.73 3.93 -22.70
CA SER A 230 11.93 4.75 -22.85
C SER A 230 11.58 6.23 -22.81
N TYR A 231 12.55 7.05 -22.40
CA TYR A 231 12.40 8.49 -22.30
C TYR A 231 13.49 9.16 -23.15
N PRO A 232 13.22 9.45 -24.44
CA PRO A 232 14.20 10.07 -25.33
C PRO A 232 14.66 11.46 -24.86
N ASP A 233 13.79 12.15 -24.13
CA ASP A 233 14.02 13.43 -23.48
C ASP A 233 13.05 13.56 -22.28
N PRO A 234 13.20 14.56 -21.40
CA PRO A 234 12.37 14.65 -20.20
C PRO A 234 10.87 14.80 -20.43
N GLY A 235 10.45 15.30 -21.60
CA GLY A 235 9.07 15.55 -21.95
C GLY A 235 8.47 14.49 -22.89
N THR A 236 9.14 13.37 -23.10
CA THR A 236 8.69 12.32 -24.03
C THR A 236 8.73 10.96 -23.36
N ALA A 237 7.64 10.20 -23.47
CA ALA A 237 7.62 8.77 -23.16
C ALA A 237 7.32 7.95 -24.42
N VAL A 238 8.05 6.86 -24.61
CA VAL A 238 7.77 5.86 -25.65
C VAL A 238 7.51 4.54 -24.96
N ALA A 239 6.25 4.12 -24.95
CA ALA A 239 5.80 2.86 -24.35
C ALA A 239 5.71 1.78 -25.42
N THR A 240 6.27 0.60 -25.14
CA THR A 240 6.28 -0.57 -26.03
C THR A 240 5.58 -1.73 -25.35
N ASP A 241 4.66 -2.38 -26.07
CA ASP A 241 3.98 -3.61 -25.69
C ASP A 241 4.08 -4.62 -26.85
N GLY A 242 5.17 -5.39 -26.86
CA GLY A 242 5.49 -6.29 -27.97
C GLY A 242 5.75 -5.50 -29.25
N GLU A 243 4.91 -5.71 -30.27
CA GLU A 243 5.01 -5.01 -31.55
C GLU A 243 4.37 -3.62 -31.54
N GLN A 244 3.55 -3.32 -30.52
CA GLN A 244 2.88 -2.04 -30.40
C GLN A 244 3.80 -1.02 -29.72
N THR A 245 3.83 0.20 -30.26
CA THR A 245 4.58 1.31 -29.67
C THR A 245 3.75 2.58 -29.70
N TRP A 246 3.69 3.27 -28.58
CA TRP A 246 3.02 4.56 -28.43
C TRP A 246 4.02 5.61 -27.99
N ARG A 247 4.12 6.69 -28.76
CA ARG A 247 4.92 7.86 -28.44
C ARG A 247 4.02 8.96 -27.88
N ILE A 248 4.37 9.44 -26.69
CA ILE A 248 3.64 10.48 -25.96
C ILE A 248 4.53 11.72 -25.91
N GLU A 249 4.15 12.73 -26.67
CA GLU A 249 4.79 14.05 -26.63
C GLU A 249 4.23 14.88 -25.47
N ASN A 250 5.05 15.77 -24.91
CA ASN A 250 4.69 16.58 -23.73
C ASN A 250 4.25 15.72 -22.53
N TYR A 251 4.84 14.54 -22.39
CA TYR A 251 4.62 13.65 -21.27
C TYR A 251 5.09 14.31 -19.97
N VAL A 252 4.18 14.39 -19.01
CA VAL A 252 4.45 14.79 -17.64
C VAL A 252 3.86 13.73 -16.71
N ALA A 253 4.72 13.04 -15.99
CA ALA A 253 4.29 12.10 -14.96
C ALA A 253 3.64 12.86 -13.79
N ALA A 254 2.58 12.31 -13.21
CA ALA A 254 2.11 12.78 -11.90
C ALA A 254 2.98 12.17 -10.79
N GLY A 255 2.38 11.47 -9.83
CA GLY A 255 3.06 10.76 -8.75
C GLY A 255 3.59 9.37 -9.11
N GLY A 256 3.15 8.76 -10.21
CA GLY A 256 3.47 7.35 -10.49
C GLY A 256 2.79 6.39 -9.51
N ASN A 257 3.06 5.09 -9.61
CA ASN A 257 2.36 4.06 -8.84
C ASN A 257 3.32 3.17 -8.05
N VAL A 258 2.81 2.09 -7.45
CA VAL A 258 3.61 1.21 -6.59
C VAL A 258 4.81 0.61 -7.33
N HIS A 259 4.66 0.35 -8.64
CA HIS A 259 5.66 -0.28 -9.49
C HIS A 259 6.52 0.73 -10.28
N PHE A 260 5.97 1.91 -10.58
CA PHE A 260 6.58 2.88 -11.49
C PHE A 260 6.76 4.25 -10.82
N PRO A 261 7.98 4.52 -10.30
CA PRO A 261 8.46 5.88 -10.17
C PRO A 261 8.32 6.68 -11.48
N PRO A 262 8.26 8.03 -11.46
CA PRO A 262 8.01 8.85 -12.65
C PRO A 262 8.86 8.54 -13.87
N ASN A 263 10.13 8.14 -13.68
CA ASN A 263 11.06 7.82 -14.75
C ASN A 263 11.33 6.31 -14.90
N ALA A 264 10.51 5.44 -14.31
CA ALA A 264 10.72 4.00 -14.41
C ALA A 264 10.53 3.52 -15.85
N ARG A 265 11.43 2.66 -16.33
CA ARG A 265 11.40 2.09 -17.69
C ARG A 265 10.68 0.74 -17.75
N ARG A 266 10.49 0.13 -16.58
CA ARG A 266 9.85 -1.15 -16.35
C ARG A 266 9.43 -1.22 -14.89
N HIS A 267 8.68 -2.25 -14.54
CA HIS A 267 8.33 -2.51 -13.14
C HIS A 267 9.56 -2.51 -12.25
N TYR A 268 9.43 -1.83 -11.12
CA TYR A 268 10.42 -1.77 -10.04
C TYR A 268 11.74 -1.07 -10.37
N ASP A 269 11.79 -0.27 -11.45
CA ASP A 269 12.99 0.50 -11.82
C ASP A 269 13.16 1.75 -10.94
N GLN A 270 13.77 1.55 -9.77
CA GLN A 270 14.17 2.63 -8.85
C GLN A 270 15.59 3.15 -9.09
N SER A 271 16.24 2.69 -10.16
CA SER A 271 17.65 2.97 -10.44
C SER A 271 17.85 3.92 -11.62
N ASN A 272 16.81 4.19 -12.40
CA ASN A 272 16.92 5.09 -13.52
C ASN A 272 17.24 6.51 -13.06
N MET A 273 18.33 7.07 -13.59
CA MET A 273 18.76 8.44 -13.30
C MET A 273 18.40 9.42 -14.42
N GLU A 274 17.88 8.93 -15.55
CA GLU A 274 17.43 9.78 -16.64
C GLU A 274 16.24 10.64 -16.18
N PRO A 275 16.28 11.96 -16.44
CA PRO A 275 15.23 12.87 -15.98
C PRO A 275 13.95 12.71 -16.80
N VAL A 276 12.81 12.75 -16.11
CA VAL A 276 11.46 12.87 -16.70
C VAL A 276 10.72 14.02 -16.02
N LEU A 277 9.95 14.80 -16.77
CA LEU A 277 9.11 15.84 -16.19
C LEU A 277 8.05 15.20 -15.30
N SER A 278 7.98 15.65 -14.05
CA SER A 278 6.98 15.20 -13.10
C SER A 278 6.41 16.35 -12.29
N THR A 279 5.11 16.26 -11.98
CA THR A 279 4.43 17.12 -11.03
C THR A 279 4.36 16.53 -9.62
N ILE A 280 4.96 15.37 -9.34
CA ILE A 280 4.81 14.66 -8.05
C ILE A 280 4.92 15.57 -6.82
N GLU A 281 5.88 16.49 -6.81
CA GLU A 281 6.15 17.38 -5.67
C GLU A 281 5.28 18.65 -5.62
N ASP A 282 4.45 18.87 -6.64
CA ASP A 282 3.54 20.02 -6.78
C ASP A 282 2.14 19.59 -7.23
N TRP A 283 1.83 18.29 -7.16
CA TRP A 283 0.62 17.74 -7.74
C TRP A 283 -0.62 18.36 -7.07
N ARG A 284 -1.46 18.97 -7.90
CA ARG A 284 -2.63 19.78 -7.55
C ARG A 284 -2.38 20.96 -6.62
N VAL A 285 -1.14 21.41 -6.46
CA VAL A 285 -0.82 22.57 -5.62
C VAL A 285 -1.03 23.87 -6.40
N GLY A 286 -0.71 23.86 -7.70
CA GLY A 286 -0.80 25.04 -8.56
C GLY A 286 0.27 26.09 -8.30
N SER A 287 1.51 25.70 -7.95
CA SER A 287 2.59 26.66 -7.68
C SER A 287 3.23 27.25 -8.94
N GLY A 288 2.91 26.72 -10.12
CA GLY A 288 3.44 27.14 -11.41
C GLY A 288 2.69 28.31 -12.06
N PRO A 289 3.18 28.79 -13.22
CA PRO A 289 2.57 29.91 -13.95
C PRO A 289 1.09 29.68 -14.26
N GLY A 290 0.27 30.71 -14.01
CA GLY A 290 -1.19 30.63 -14.22
C GLY A 290 -1.91 29.68 -13.26
N GLY A 291 -1.28 29.30 -12.14
CA GLY A 291 -1.87 28.40 -11.14
C GLY A 291 -1.83 26.93 -11.54
N LYS A 292 -1.02 26.56 -12.54
CA LYS A 292 -0.78 25.17 -12.95
C LYS A 292 0.21 24.49 -12.01
N ASP A 293 0.17 23.16 -11.96
CA ASP A 293 1.20 22.41 -11.25
C ASP A 293 2.57 22.59 -11.90
N LEU A 294 3.59 22.68 -11.08
CA LEU A 294 4.96 22.89 -11.52
C LEU A 294 5.61 21.55 -11.90
N ALA A 295 5.67 21.26 -13.20
CA ALA A 295 6.42 20.13 -13.73
C ALA A 295 7.93 20.42 -13.68
N LYS A 296 8.72 19.49 -13.12
CA LYS A 296 10.18 19.59 -13.05
C LYS A 296 10.84 18.28 -13.47
N PRO A 297 12.08 18.31 -13.99
CA PRO A 297 12.88 17.12 -14.13
C PRO A 297 12.99 16.38 -12.79
N TRP A 298 12.58 15.12 -12.78
CA TRP A 298 12.63 14.23 -11.62
C TRP A 298 13.55 13.06 -11.92
N THR A 299 14.36 12.65 -10.95
CA THR A 299 15.25 11.49 -11.03
C THR A 299 15.18 10.67 -9.75
N ALA A 300 15.57 9.40 -9.81
CA ALA A 300 15.61 8.51 -8.65
C ALA A 300 16.64 8.92 -7.57
N ALA A 301 17.45 9.95 -7.82
CA ALA A 301 18.42 10.50 -6.85
C ALA A 301 17.76 10.85 -5.50
N VAL A 302 16.51 11.34 -5.53
CA VAL A 302 15.76 11.73 -4.33
C VAL A 302 15.52 10.56 -3.36
N LEU A 303 15.62 9.31 -3.85
CA LEU A 303 15.35 8.10 -3.07
C LEU A 303 16.51 7.67 -2.19
N GLN A 304 17.74 8.14 -2.46
CA GLN A 304 18.96 7.69 -1.76
C GLN A 304 18.86 7.86 -0.24
N ARG A 305 18.19 8.91 0.23
CA ARG A 305 18.04 9.18 1.67
C ARG A 305 17.25 8.11 2.44
N TYR A 306 16.43 7.31 1.76
CA TYR A 306 15.61 6.27 2.38
C TYR A 306 16.27 4.90 2.34
N GLU A 307 17.49 4.78 1.80
CA GLU A 307 18.16 3.50 1.62
C GLU A 307 18.39 2.73 2.89
N LYS A 308 18.65 3.42 4.00
CA LYS A 308 18.77 2.75 5.31
C LYS A 308 17.42 2.37 5.92
N LEU A 309 16.37 3.16 5.64
CA LEU A 309 15.06 3.00 6.26
C LEU A 309 14.26 1.86 5.64
N ALA A 310 14.29 1.74 4.30
CA ALA A 310 13.53 0.74 3.56
C ALA A 310 14.34 0.26 2.35
N PRO A 311 15.39 -0.55 2.57
CA PRO A 311 16.44 -0.85 1.57
C PRO A 311 15.99 -1.72 0.40
N ASP A 312 14.95 -2.54 0.60
CA ASP A 312 14.56 -3.60 -0.32
C ASP A 312 13.23 -3.31 -1.04
N CYS A 313 12.87 -4.17 -2.01
CA CYS A 313 11.62 -4.05 -2.78
C CYS A 313 11.46 -2.60 -3.29
N MET A 314 10.24 -2.05 -3.30
CA MET A 314 9.98 -0.64 -3.60
C MET A 314 10.10 0.31 -2.40
N GLY A 315 10.75 -0.11 -1.31
CA GLY A 315 10.73 0.60 -0.03
C GLY A 315 11.12 2.09 -0.10
N LYS A 316 12.29 2.40 -0.67
CA LYS A 316 12.78 3.78 -0.82
C LYS A 316 11.81 4.65 -1.59
N TRP A 317 11.33 4.14 -2.73
CA TRP A 317 10.32 4.79 -3.56
C TRP A 317 9.05 5.07 -2.77
N LEU A 318 8.53 4.07 -2.08
CA LEU A 318 7.23 4.12 -1.43
C LEU A 318 7.19 5.00 -0.18
N VAL A 319 8.33 5.25 0.46
CA VAL A 319 8.43 6.31 1.47
C VAL A 319 8.26 7.68 0.80
N TYR A 320 9.06 7.97 -0.23
CA TYR A 320 9.01 9.25 -0.95
C TYR A 320 7.65 9.50 -1.62
N TRP A 321 7.10 8.50 -2.31
CA TRP A 321 5.80 8.56 -2.97
C TRP A 321 4.69 8.94 -1.98
N ARG A 322 4.66 8.34 -0.80
CA ARG A 322 3.66 8.66 0.22
C ARG A 322 3.87 10.01 0.90
N GLN A 323 5.09 10.55 0.90
CA GLN A 323 5.31 11.93 1.34
C GLN A 323 4.73 12.96 0.36
N ASN A 324 4.42 12.59 -0.89
CA ASN A 324 3.90 13.49 -1.92
C ASN A 324 2.38 13.39 -2.16
N MET A 325 1.71 12.34 -1.68
CA MET A 325 0.25 12.29 -1.71
C MET A 325 -0.38 13.26 -0.69
N PRO A 326 -1.65 13.70 -0.87
CA PRO A 326 -2.34 14.59 0.07
C PRO A 326 -2.32 14.09 1.52
N GLY A 327 -1.37 14.60 2.31
CA GLY A 327 -1.22 14.31 3.74
C GLY A 327 -1.80 15.39 4.65
N TYR A 328 -1.40 15.38 5.93
CA TYR A 328 -1.76 16.44 6.87
C TYR A 328 -1.16 17.78 6.43
N LYS A 329 -1.98 18.84 6.45
CA LYS A 329 -1.62 20.19 5.97
C LYS A 329 -1.11 20.23 4.52
N ASN A 330 -1.59 19.31 3.68
CA ASN A 330 -1.28 19.37 2.25
C ASN A 330 -1.80 20.67 1.62
N ARG A 331 -1.18 21.07 0.51
CA ARG A 331 -1.55 22.27 -0.25
C ARG A 331 -2.31 21.96 -1.54
N ALA A 332 -2.58 20.68 -1.78
CA ALA A 332 -3.26 20.23 -2.98
C ALA A 332 -4.73 20.66 -2.95
N LYS A 333 -5.29 20.91 -4.13
CA LYS A 333 -6.67 21.40 -4.31
C LYS A 333 -7.50 20.42 -5.12
N ASP A 334 -8.74 20.21 -4.69
CA ASP A 334 -9.73 19.49 -5.46
C ASP A 334 -10.26 20.33 -6.64
N ASP A 335 -11.18 19.77 -7.43
CA ASP A 335 -11.74 20.45 -8.60
C ASP A 335 -12.53 21.72 -8.28
N GLU A 336 -12.98 21.88 -7.03
CA GLU A 336 -13.66 23.09 -6.55
C GLU A 336 -12.66 24.11 -5.97
N GLY A 337 -11.36 23.85 -6.08
CA GLY A 337 -10.29 24.67 -5.53
C GLY A 337 -10.15 24.56 -4.00
N LYS A 338 -10.86 23.64 -3.35
CA LYS A 338 -10.81 23.44 -1.90
C LYS A 338 -9.61 22.57 -1.52
N PRO A 339 -9.03 22.73 -0.31
CA PRO A 339 -7.97 21.85 0.16
C PRO A 339 -8.37 20.38 0.12
N MET A 340 -7.52 19.54 -0.46
CA MET A 340 -7.76 18.10 -0.55
C MET A 340 -7.76 17.45 0.83
N LYS A 341 -8.58 16.40 0.97
CA LYS A 341 -8.63 15.60 2.20
C LYS A 341 -7.30 14.91 2.43
N ASN A 342 -6.95 14.72 3.70
CA ASN A 342 -5.79 13.92 4.09
C ASN A 342 -6.07 12.43 3.83
N TRP A 343 -5.38 11.84 2.87
CA TRP A 343 -5.60 10.46 2.43
C TRP A 343 -5.17 9.41 3.46
N TRP A 344 -4.30 9.76 4.41
CA TRP A 344 -3.96 8.86 5.50
C TRP A 344 -5.15 8.45 6.37
N VAL A 345 -6.19 9.30 6.41
CA VAL A 345 -7.44 8.97 7.11
C VAL A 345 -8.13 7.79 6.43
N PHE A 346 -8.13 7.72 5.10
CA PHE A 346 -8.84 6.69 4.34
C PHE A 346 -8.32 5.26 4.57
N LEU A 347 -7.14 5.11 5.18
CA LEU A 347 -6.67 3.79 5.63
C LEU A 347 -7.58 3.15 6.67
N PHE A 348 -8.28 3.95 7.48
CA PHE A 348 -9.05 3.46 8.63
C PHE A 348 -10.57 3.58 8.46
N TYR A 349 -11.02 4.27 7.41
CA TYR A 349 -12.44 4.50 7.11
C TYR A 349 -12.86 3.74 5.87
#